data_AF-A0A818GX56-F1
#
_entry.id   AF-A0A818GX56-F1
#
_cell.length_a   1.000
_cell.length_b   1.000
_cell.length_c   1.000
_cell.angle_alpha   90.00
_cell.angle_beta   90.00
_cell.angle_gamma   90.00
#
_symmetry.space_group_name_H-M   'P 1'
#
loop_
_entity.id
_entity.type
_entity.pdbx_description
1 polymer ?
#
loop_
_entity_poly.entity_id
_entity_poly.type
_entity_poly.pdbx_seq_one_letter_code
_entity_poly.pdbx_strand_id
1 'polypeptide(L)' 'MSSLKPKEIDFNEQWSIVLGTVRSVISMGRFGHTNKATWQERFFDIYYLCVATPDSHAERLYEETKKFLEEHCKSMKKV' A
#
# COMPACT_ATOMS: atom_id res chain seq x y z
N MET A 1 -5.22 -5.13 18.97
CA MET A 1 -3.97 -5.67 18.39
C MET A 1 -4.27 -7.04 17.81
N SER A 2 -4.16 -7.17 16.49
CA SER A 2 -4.38 -8.42 15.74
C SER A 2 -3.17 -9.34 15.94
N SER A 3 -3.40 -10.66 16.00
CA SER A 3 -2.34 -11.67 16.08
C SER A 3 -1.47 -11.65 14.82
N LEU A 4 -0.13 -11.77 14.94
CA LEU A 4 0.82 -11.89 13.83
C LEU A 4 0.75 -13.23 13.08
N LYS A 5 -0.35 -13.96 13.24
CA LYS A 5 -0.55 -15.22 12.55
C LYS A 5 -0.88 -14.94 11.08
N PRO A 6 -0.34 -15.75 10.15
CA PRO A 6 -0.80 -15.76 8.77
C PRO A 6 -2.32 -15.91 8.70
N LYS A 7 -2.96 -15.18 7.78
CA LYS A 7 -4.40 -15.21 7.56
C LYS A 7 -4.69 -14.94 6.09
N GLU A 8 -5.88 -15.33 5.66
CA GLU A 8 -6.38 -14.95 4.34
C GLU A 8 -6.61 -13.44 4.30
N ILE A 9 -6.09 -12.81 3.25
CA ILE A 9 -6.16 -11.37 3.01
C ILE A 9 -6.69 -11.15 1.59
N ASP A 10 -7.74 -10.35 1.47
CA ASP A 10 -8.11 -9.77 0.19
C ASP A 10 -7.06 -8.70 -0.19
N PHE A 11 -6.33 -8.97 -1.27
CA PHE A 11 -5.30 -8.06 -1.72
C PHE A 11 -5.85 -6.70 -2.13
N ASN A 12 -6.98 -6.64 -2.83
CA ASN A 12 -7.48 -5.41 -3.42
C ASN A 12 -7.98 -4.44 -2.33
N GLU A 13 -8.69 -4.97 -1.34
CA GLU A 13 -9.14 -4.19 -0.18
C GLU A 13 -7.94 -3.62 0.57
N GLN A 14 -6.99 -4.47 0.91
CA GLN A 14 -5.81 -4.10 1.69
C GLN A 14 -4.89 -3.15 0.91
N TRP A 15 -4.68 -3.40 -0.38
CA TRP A 15 -3.89 -2.54 -1.26
C TRP A 15 -4.53 -1.16 -1.42
N SER A 16 -5.86 -1.05 -1.50
CA SER A 16 -6.53 0.25 -1.61
C SER A 16 -6.21 1.17 -0.42
N ILE A 17 -6.13 0.60 0.78
CA ILE A 17 -5.78 1.30 2.03
C ILE A 17 -4.31 1.74 2.00
N VAL A 18 -3.41 0.84 1.63
CA VAL A 18 -1.96 1.12 1.52
C VAL A 18 -1.73 2.19 0.45
N LEU A 19 -2.29 2.02 -0.74
CA LEU A 19 -2.15 2.93 -1.87
C LEU A 19 -2.66 4.34 -1.57
N GLY A 20 -3.77 4.48 -0.82
CA GLY A 20 -4.24 5.79 -0.37
C GLY A 20 -3.20 6.54 0.47
N THR A 21 -2.48 5.81 1.33
CA THR A 21 -1.40 6.37 2.14
C THR A 21 -0.18 6.71 1.27
N VAL A 22 0.24 5.81 0.38
CA VAL A 22 1.35 6.07 -0.57
C VAL A 22 1.05 7.32 -1.40
N ARG A 23 -0.15 7.42 -1.98
CA ARG A 23 -0.57 8.59 -2.78
C ARG A 23 -0.50 9.90 -2.00
N SER A 24 -0.97 9.90 -0.75
CA SER A 24 -0.88 11.05 0.15
C SER A 24 0.58 11.46 0.38
N VAL A 25 1.46 10.51 0.70
CA VAL A 25 2.88 10.76 0.98
C VAL A 25 3.61 11.29 -0.24
N ILE A 26 3.50 10.64 -1.41
CA ILE A 26 4.25 11.07 -2.59
C ILE A 26 3.79 12.43 -3.12
N SER A 27 2.53 12.79 -2.86
CA SER A 27 1.94 14.07 -3.27
C SER A 27 2.08 15.15 -2.21
N MET A 28 2.94 14.96 -1.20
CA MET A 28 3.16 15.89 -0.07
C MET A 28 1.86 16.32 0.62
N GLY A 29 0.91 15.39 0.80
CA GLY A 29 -0.35 15.64 1.49
C GLY A 29 -1.44 16.31 0.64
N ARG A 30 -1.21 16.55 -0.66
CA ARG A 30 -2.19 17.19 -1.57
C ARG A 30 -3.55 16.48 -1.62
N PHE A 31 -3.56 15.16 -1.42
CA PHE A 31 -4.77 14.33 -1.47
C PHE A 31 -5.22 13.84 -0.07
N GLY A 32 -4.86 14.58 0.97
CA GLY A 32 -5.12 14.26 2.38
C GLY A 32 -3.83 14.08 3.17
N HIS A 33 -3.90 14.19 4.51
CA HIS A 33 -2.74 14.01 5.39
C HIS A 33 -2.72 12.64 6.06
N THR A 34 -1.60 11.92 5.90
CA THR A 34 -1.31 10.73 6.69
C THR A 34 -0.85 11.14 8.08
N ASN A 35 -1.63 10.80 9.10
CA ASN A 35 -1.22 10.99 10.49
C ASN A 35 -0.29 9.84 10.96
N LYS A 36 0.36 10.03 12.11
CA LYS A 36 1.29 9.06 12.68
C LYS A 36 0.66 7.69 12.93
N ALA A 37 -0.58 7.63 13.42
CA ALA A 37 -1.25 6.35 13.71
C ALA A 37 -1.51 5.55 12.43
N THR A 38 -2.07 6.21 11.41
CA THR A 38 -2.27 5.62 10.07
C THR A 38 -0.95 5.13 9.48
N TRP A 39 0.12 5.91 9.58
CA TRP A 39 1.45 5.50 9.10
C TRP A 39 1.95 4.24 9.81
N GLN A 40 1.77 4.16 11.14
CA GLN A 40 2.16 2.98 11.91
C GLN A 40 1.35 1.73 11.53
N GLU A 41 0.05 1.88 11.26
CA GLU A 41 -0.79 0.77 10.81
C GLU A 41 -0.36 0.21 9.45
N ARG A 42 0.12 1.05 8.52
CA ARG A 42 0.57 0.59 7.19
C ARG A 42 1.71 -0.43 7.26
N PHE A 43 2.56 -0.41 8.28
CA PHE A 43 3.60 -1.45 8.44
C PHE A 43 2.99 -2.83 8.66
N PHE A 44 1.93 -2.92 9.48
CA PHE A 44 1.21 -4.17 9.68
C PHE A 44 0.46 -4.58 8.42
N ASP A 45 -0.11 -3.62 7.68
CA ASP A 45 -0.84 -3.91 6.47
C ASP A 45 0.05 -4.53 5.38
N ILE A 46 1.27 -4.00 5.22
CA ILE A 46 2.30 -4.57 4.34
C ILE A 46 2.74 -5.95 4.85
N TYR A 47 2.97 -6.09 6.15
CA TYR A 47 3.35 -7.38 6.74
C TYR A 47 2.32 -8.47 6.41
N TYR A 48 1.03 -8.21 6.64
CA TYR A 48 -0.03 -9.19 6.40
C TYR A 48 -0.20 -9.53 4.91
N LEU A 49 0.06 -8.60 3.99
CA LEU A 49 0.12 -8.92 2.56
C LEU A 49 1.24 -9.90 2.23
N CYS A 50 2.41 -9.71 2.84
CA CYS A 50 3.58 -10.56 2.59
C CYS A 50 3.48 -11.95 3.23
N VAL A 51 2.77 -12.08 4.36
CA VAL A 51 2.60 -13.37 5.06
C VAL A 51 1.21 -14.00 4.84
N ALA A 52 0.45 -13.50 3.86
CA ALA A 52 -0.88 -14.01 3.55
C ALA A 52 -0.85 -15.51 3.19
N THR A 53 -1.99 -16.17 3.41
CA THR A 53 -2.22 -17.56 3.01
C THR A 53 -3.40 -17.63 2.04
N PRO A 54 -3.45 -18.60 1.11
CA PRO A 54 -2.49 -19.70 0.90
C PRO A 54 -1.14 -19.25 0.31
N ASP A 55 -1.13 -18.17 -0.46
CA ASP A 55 0.06 -17.63 -1.13
C ASP A 55 0.35 -16.20 -0.67
N SER A 56 1.64 -15.83 -0.73
CA SER A 56 2.10 -14.47 -0.44
C SER A 56 1.71 -13.50 -1.55
N HIS A 57 1.33 -12.28 -1.18
CA HIS A 57 1.08 -11.19 -2.13
C HIS A 57 2.29 -10.29 -2.38
N ALA A 58 3.49 -10.66 -1.92
CA ALA A 58 4.67 -9.79 -1.97
C ALA A 58 5.06 -9.37 -3.40
N GLU A 59 5.06 -10.31 -4.36
CA GLU A 59 5.37 -10.03 -5.76
C GLU A 59 4.33 -9.08 -6.37
N ARG A 60 3.03 -9.40 -6.20
CA ARG A 60 1.93 -8.56 -6.67
C ARG A 60 1.96 -7.15 -6.06
N LEU A 61 2.30 -7.02 -4.78
CA LEU A 61 2.45 -5.74 -4.10
C LEU A 61 3.55 -4.89 -4.75
N TYR A 62 4.68 -5.51 -5.10
CA TYR A 62 5.77 -4.82 -5.79
C TYR A 62 5.33 -4.32 -7.17
N GLU A 63 4.68 -5.17 -7.97
CA GLU A 63 4.22 -4.83 -9.31
C GLU A 63 3.20 -3.69 -9.32
N GLU A 64 2.20 -3.74 -8.45
CA GLU A 64 1.17 -2.70 -8.31
C GLU A 64 1.78 -1.38 -7.82
N THR A 65 2.75 -1.43 -6.90
CA THR A 65 3.48 -0.24 -6.45
C THR A 65 4.27 0.37 -7.59
N LYS A 66 5.01 -0.45 -8.35
CA LYS A 66 5.79 0.01 -9.51
C LYS A 66 4.88 0.66 -10.55
N LYS A 67 3.79 -0.01 -10.93
CA LYS A 67 2.81 0.49 -11.89
C LYS A 67 2.25 1.85 -11.45
N PHE A 68 1.84 1.98 -10.19
CA PHE A 68 1.35 3.24 -9.65
C PHE A 68 2.39 4.36 -9.75
N LEU A 69 3.65 4.09 -9.40
CA LEU A 69 4.73 5.09 -9.49
C LEU A 69 5.01 5.49 -10.93
N GLU A 70 5.02 4.54 -11.87
CA GLU A 70 5.19 4.83 -13.30
C GLU A 70 4.07 5.72 -13.84
N GLU A 71 2.81 5.41 -13.51
CA GLU A 71 1.65 6.24 -13.86
C GLU A 71 1.74 7.64 -13.23
N HIS A 72 2.12 7.72 -11.95
CA HIS A 72 2.31 8.98 -11.26
C HIS A 72 3.38 9.84 -11.94
N CYS A 73 4.55 9.26 -12.26
CA CYS A 73 5.62 9.95 -12.97
C CYS A 73 5.19 10.42 -14.37
N LYS A 74 4.45 9.58 -15.13
CA LYS A 74 3.89 9.98 -16.43
C LYS A 74 2.94 11.17 -16.29
N SER A 75 2.07 11.17 -15.28
CA SER A 75 1.12 12.26 -15.04
C SER A 75 1.78 13.61 -14.70
N MET A 76 2.97 13.58 -14.10
CA MET A 76 3.76 14.79 -13.82
C MET A 76 4.53 15.33 -15.03
N LYS A 77 4.88 14.47 -15.98
CA LYS A 77 5.63 14.83 -17.20
C LYS A 77 4.73 15.48 -18.27
N LYS A 78 3.92 16.48 -17.93
CA LYS A 78 3.22 17.27 -18.95
C LYS A 78 4.23 17.80 -19.98
N VAL A 79 4.18 17.22 -21.18
CA VAL A 79 4.73 17.79 -22.42
C VAL A 79 3.73 18.86 -22.89
#